data_AF-A0A952SKU4-F1
#
_entry.id   AF-A0A952SKU4-F1
#
_cell.length_a   1.000
_cell.length_b   1.000
_cell.length_c   1.000
_cell.angle_alpha   90.00
_cell.angle_beta   90.00
_cell.angle_gamma   90.00
#
_symmetry.space_group_name_H-M   'P 1'
#
loop_
_entity.id
_entity.type
_entity.pdbx_description
1 polymer ?
#
loop_
_entity_poly.entity_id
_entity_poly.type
_entity_poly.pdbx_seq_one_letter_code
_entity_poly.pdbx_strand_id
1 'polypeptide(L)'
;MTKIDQLQQKSGALALLAMPGASLIDITKWPVIARNDYVDLCTIQVPDESESTALDGHYFFLDLLQAPRASIGDQALILGFPQLHREVSGENRINTRVLPIVDHVTDVADRRFTIADEKNGREILINPHNLSFPDHVGGMSGAPVFRISETSSAALIGILSEAGDGLHGAYFCSHATYLLPDGTLDVNSLPPRL
;
A
#
# COMPACT_ATOMS: atom_id res chain seq x y z
N MET A 1 18.96 15.09 4.12
CA MET A 1 19.16 13.82 3.41
C MET A 1 19.25 12.71 4.44
N THR A 2 18.27 11.82 4.47
CA THR A 2 18.15 10.74 5.44
C THR A 2 19.10 9.58 5.11
N LYS A 3 19.37 8.67 6.07
CA LYS A 3 20.17 7.46 5.81
C LYS A 3 19.47 6.51 4.81
N ILE A 4 18.14 6.58 4.70
CA ILE A 4 17.34 5.93 3.65
C ILE A 4 17.68 6.52 2.29
N ASP A 5 17.71 7.86 2.17
CA ASP A 5 18.10 8.54 0.93
C ASP A 5 19.54 8.16 0.53
N GLN A 6 20.44 8.01 1.52
CA GLN A 6 21.81 7.55 1.29
C GLN A 6 21.91 6.09 0.84
N LEU A 7 21.05 5.20 1.35
CA LEU A 7 20.97 3.79 0.94
C LEU A 7 20.35 3.64 -0.46
N GLN A 8 19.30 4.39 -0.76
CA GLN A 8 18.68 4.45 -2.08
C GLN A 8 19.64 5.01 -3.14
N GLN A 9 20.41 6.05 -2.80
CA GLN A 9 21.40 6.64 -3.70
C GLN A 9 22.66 5.79 -3.89
N LYS A 10 23.05 4.95 -2.91
CA LYS A 10 24.29 4.16 -2.98
C LYS A 10 24.14 2.77 -3.58
N SER A 11 22.95 2.16 -3.56
CA SER A 11 22.90 0.69 -3.67
C SER A 11 21.89 0.11 -4.66
N GLY A 12 20.98 0.89 -5.26
CA GLY A 12 19.86 0.29 -6.02
C GLY A 12 19.06 -0.73 -5.20
N ALA A 13 19.17 -0.65 -3.87
CA ALA A 13 18.66 -1.63 -2.95
C ALA A 13 17.21 -1.30 -2.61
N LEU A 14 16.36 -2.32 -2.66
CA LEU A 14 14.97 -2.24 -2.23
C LEU A 14 14.90 -2.82 -0.83
N ALA A 15 14.27 -2.08 0.10
CA ALA A 15 14.11 -2.54 1.47
C ALA A 15 12.65 -2.51 1.88
N LEU A 16 12.21 -3.55 2.58
CA LEU A 16 10.89 -3.62 3.18
C LEU A 16 10.92 -2.99 4.57
N LEU A 17 9.93 -2.12 4.82
CA LEU A 17 9.67 -1.52 6.12
C LEU A 17 8.41 -2.17 6.69
N ALA A 18 8.56 -2.98 7.73
CA ALA A 18 7.42 -3.64 8.37
C ALA A 18 6.81 -2.76 9.48
N MET A 19 7.55 -2.57 10.58
CA MET A 19 7.02 -1.99 11.81
C MET A 19 7.93 -0.92 12.45
N PRO A 20 7.38 -0.06 13.33
CA PRO A 20 8.19 0.77 14.20
C PRO A 20 9.22 -0.06 14.97
N GLY A 21 10.50 0.26 14.81
CA GLY A 21 11.60 -0.43 15.49
C GLY A 21 12.06 -1.73 14.82
N ALA A 22 11.44 -2.17 13.73
CA ALA A 22 11.89 -3.33 12.95
C ALA A 22 13.22 -3.04 12.24
N SER A 23 13.99 -4.11 12.03
CA SER A 23 15.17 -4.04 11.18
C SER A 23 14.76 -3.94 9.72
N LEU A 24 15.54 -3.21 8.93
CA LEU A 24 15.38 -3.22 7.48
C LEU A 24 15.62 -4.62 6.93
N ILE A 25 14.69 -5.10 6.09
CA ILE A 25 14.87 -6.33 5.31
C ILE A 25 15.27 -5.91 3.91
N ASP A 26 16.45 -6.34 3.46
CA ASP A 26 16.89 -6.15 2.08
C ASP A 26 16.16 -7.15 1.18
N ILE A 27 15.28 -6.63 0.32
CA ILE A 27 14.46 -7.42 -0.60
C ILE A 27 14.95 -7.31 -2.06
N THR A 28 16.16 -6.75 -2.27
CA THR A 28 16.71 -6.47 -3.61
C THR A 28 16.80 -7.73 -4.49
N LYS A 29 17.02 -8.89 -3.87
CA LYS A 29 17.17 -10.18 -4.57
C LYS A 29 15.91 -11.05 -4.50
N TRP A 30 14.83 -10.55 -3.91
CA TRP A 30 13.59 -11.33 -3.81
C TRP A 30 13.00 -11.54 -5.22
N PRO A 31 12.55 -12.77 -5.54
CA PRO A 31 12.00 -13.05 -6.86
C PRO A 31 10.74 -12.21 -7.11
N VAL A 32 10.66 -11.56 -8.27
CA VAL A 32 9.40 -10.98 -8.76
C VAL A 32 8.58 -12.12 -9.37
N ILE A 33 7.37 -12.35 -8.85
CA ILE A 33 6.44 -13.35 -9.38
C ILE A 33 5.78 -12.83 -10.64
N ALA A 34 5.21 -11.62 -10.56
CA ALA A 34 4.56 -10.96 -11.69
C ALA A 34 4.70 -9.44 -11.60
N ARG A 35 4.68 -8.78 -12.76
CA ARG A 35 4.72 -7.32 -12.86
C ARG A 35 3.92 -6.87 -14.08
N ASN A 36 3.11 -5.82 -13.91
CA ASN A 36 2.47 -5.14 -15.02
C ASN A 36 2.42 -3.64 -14.78
N ASP A 37 3.23 -2.91 -15.55
CA ASP A 37 3.33 -1.44 -15.45
C ASP A 37 2.05 -0.73 -15.90
N TYR A 38 1.17 -1.37 -16.67
CA TYR A 38 -0.07 -0.74 -17.14
C TYR A 38 -1.05 -0.54 -15.99
N VAL A 39 -1.22 -1.55 -15.14
CA VAL A 39 -2.05 -1.47 -13.94
C VAL A 39 -1.23 -1.14 -12.69
N ASP A 40 0.05 -0.79 -12.84
CA ASP A 40 0.98 -0.47 -11.75
C ASP A 40 0.95 -1.47 -10.59
N LEU A 41 1.09 -2.76 -10.91
CA LEU A 41 1.13 -3.85 -9.92
C LEU A 41 2.40 -4.68 -10.08
N CYS A 42 2.96 -5.08 -8.96
CA CYS A 42 4.09 -6.00 -8.84
C CYS A 42 3.86 -6.92 -7.65
N THR A 43 4.15 -8.20 -7.81
CA THR A 43 4.13 -9.20 -6.76
C THR A 43 5.52 -9.79 -6.60
N ILE A 44 5.93 -9.99 -5.35
CA ILE A 44 7.24 -10.51 -4.99
C ILE A 44 7.07 -11.74 -4.10
N GLN A 45 7.92 -12.73 -4.30
CA GLN A 45 7.98 -13.91 -3.46
C GLN A 45 8.89 -13.65 -2.27
N VAL A 46 8.42 -13.96 -1.07
CA VAL A 46 9.29 -14.09 0.11
C VAL A 46 10.05 -15.42 -0.03
N PRO A 47 11.38 -15.42 -0.22
CA PRO A 47 12.12 -16.59 -0.67
C PRO A 47 12.38 -17.67 0.40
N ASP A 48 12.29 -17.33 1.69
CA ASP A 48 12.51 -18.26 2.80
C ASP A 48 11.51 -18.01 3.95
N GLU A 49 11.03 -19.09 4.57
CA GLU A 49 10.22 -19.06 5.79
C GLU A 49 10.96 -18.38 6.96
N SER A 50 12.30 -18.42 6.98
CA SER A 50 13.10 -17.71 7.99
C SER A 50 12.98 -16.18 7.87
N GLU A 51 12.84 -15.65 6.64
CA GLU A 51 12.57 -14.23 6.39
C GLU A 51 11.11 -13.87 6.68
N SER A 52 10.18 -14.80 6.44
CA SER A 52 8.79 -14.67 6.92
C SER A 52 8.70 -14.62 8.45
N THR A 53 9.58 -15.34 9.15
CA THR A 53 9.66 -15.28 10.62
C THR A 53 10.19 -13.92 11.09
N ALA A 54 11.09 -13.29 10.32
CA ALA A 54 11.53 -11.92 10.57
C ALA A 54 10.42 -10.86 10.38
N LEU A 55 9.34 -11.20 9.67
CA LEU A 55 8.13 -10.38 9.62
C LEU A 55 7.25 -10.54 10.88
N ASP A 56 7.56 -11.45 11.81
CA ASP A 56 6.91 -11.65 13.11
C ASP A 56 5.36 -11.71 13.07
N GLY A 57 4.80 -12.32 12.03
CA GLY A 57 3.35 -12.40 11.85
C GLY A 57 2.67 -11.11 11.39
N HIS A 58 3.43 -10.08 11.00
CA HIS A 58 2.94 -8.79 10.52
C HIS A 58 2.63 -8.81 9.03
N TYR A 59 1.74 -9.71 8.65
CA TYR A 59 1.17 -9.81 7.31
C TYR A 59 -0.32 -10.13 7.43
N PHE A 60 -1.07 -9.80 6.38
CA PHE A 60 -2.49 -10.14 6.31
C PHE A 60 -2.65 -11.42 5.50
N PHE A 61 -3.44 -12.36 6.02
CA PHE A 61 -3.98 -13.41 5.18
C PHE A 61 -5.12 -12.80 4.36
N LEU A 62 -4.95 -12.83 3.04
CA LEU A 62 -5.91 -12.27 2.09
C LEU A 62 -6.60 -13.41 1.36
N ASP A 63 -7.92 -13.45 1.41
CA ASP A 63 -8.70 -14.31 0.52
C ASP A 63 -8.86 -13.62 -0.84
N LEU A 64 -7.89 -13.88 -1.73
CA LEU A 64 -7.91 -13.32 -3.09
C LEU A 64 -8.94 -13.99 -4.00
N LEU A 65 -9.44 -15.19 -3.67
CA LEU A 65 -10.48 -15.85 -4.46
C LEU A 65 -11.82 -15.12 -4.37
N GLN A 66 -12.02 -14.36 -3.29
CA GLN A 66 -13.23 -13.60 -3.02
C GLN A 66 -12.97 -12.10 -2.99
N ALA A 67 -11.83 -11.63 -3.50
CA ALA A 67 -11.52 -10.20 -3.55
C ALA A 67 -12.60 -9.47 -4.37
N PRO A 68 -13.39 -8.59 -3.74
CA PRO A 68 -14.44 -7.89 -4.45
C PRO A 68 -13.83 -6.77 -5.30
N ARG A 69 -14.45 -6.49 -6.44
CA ARG A 69 -14.12 -5.29 -7.21
C ARG A 69 -14.68 -4.07 -6.47
N ALA A 70 -13.92 -2.97 -6.48
CA ALA A 70 -14.37 -1.70 -5.93
C ALA A 70 -15.64 -1.21 -6.65
N SER A 71 -16.58 -0.64 -5.91
CA SER A 71 -17.79 -0.01 -6.41
C SER A 71 -17.85 1.44 -5.96
N ILE A 72 -18.43 2.32 -6.79
CA ILE A 72 -18.65 3.72 -6.41
C ILE A 72 -19.50 3.76 -5.13
N GLY A 73 -19.05 4.54 -4.14
CA GLY A 73 -19.67 4.66 -2.83
C GLY A 73 -19.16 3.65 -1.80
N ASP A 74 -18.30 2.71 -2.16
CA ASP A 74 -17.62 1.85 -1.17
C ASP A 74 -16.80 2.72 -0.21
N GLN A 75 -16.97 2.48 1.09
CA GLN A 75 -16.10 3.05 2.11
C GLN A 75 -14.77 2.29 2.10
N ALA A 76 -13.67 3.02 1.88
CA ALA A 76 -12.34 2.49 1.69
C ALA A 76 -11.39 2.93 2.80
N LEU A 77 -10.62 1.99 3.33
CA LEU A 77 -9.55 2.20 4.29
C LEU A 77 -8.20 1.94 3.60
N ILE A 78 -7.34 2.96 3.58
CA ILE A 78 -5.96 2.88 3.11
C ILE A 78 -5.04 2.78 4.33
N LEU A 79 -4.14 1.80 4.35
CA LEU A 79 -3.14 1.62 5.41
C LEU A 79 -1.72 1.76 4.85
N GLY A 80 -1.16 2.96 4.90
CA GLY A 80 0.15 3.27 4.32
C GLY A 80 1.19 3.75 5.34
N PHE A 81 2.44 3.86 4.91
CA PHE A 81 3.56 4.39 5.70
C PHE A 81 4.18 5.60 4.99
N PRO A 82 3.66 6.82 5.21
CA PRO A 82 4.15 8.01 4.54
C PRO A 82 5.61 8.28 4.92
N GLN A 83 6.38 8.82 3.98
CA GLN A 83 7.80 9.09 4.16
C GLN A 83 8.07 10.06 5.30
N LEU A 84 7.20 11.06 5.50
CA LEU A 84 7.34 12.05 6.56
C LEU A 84 7.32 11.44 7.97
N HIS A 85 6.69 10.28 8.13
CA HIS A 85 6.61 9.57 9.41
C HIS A 85 7.73 8.55 9.61
N ARG A 86 8.74 8.53 8.73
CA ARG A 86 9.91 7.66 8.83
C ARG A 86 11.03 8.38 9.58
N GLU A 87 11.34 7.89 10.78
CA GLU A 87 12.39 8.44 11.64
C GLU A 87 13.52 7.42 11.82
N VAL A 88 14.76 7.82 11.62
CA VAL A 88 15.91 6.94 11.88
C VAL A 88 16.09 6.78 13.39
N SER A 89 16.13 5.54 13.88
CA SER A 89 16.25 5.23 15.31
C SER A 89 17.46 4.34 15.59
N GLY A 90 18.66 4.93 15.58
CA GLY A 90 19.93 4.20 15.77
C GLY A 90 20.51 3.58 14.48
N GLU A 91 21.42 2.63 14.63
CA GLU A 91 22.06 1.97 13.48
C GLU A 91 21.11 0.94 12.84
N ASN A 92 20.73 1.18 11.58
CA ASN A 92 19.92 0.30 10.71
C ASN A 92 18.47 0.05 11.15
N ARG A 93 17.92 0.93 11.99
CA ARG A 93 16.51 0.89 12.40
C ARG A 93 15.77 2.14 11.97
N ILE A 94 14.54 1.96 11.53
CA ILE A 94 13.63 3.04 11.16
C ILE A 94 12.35 2.85 11.94
N ASN A 95 11.94 3.90 12.64
CA ASN A 95 10.60 4.00 13.17
C ASN A 95 9.70 4.48 12.04
N THR A 96 8.72 3.66 11.68
CA THR A 96 7.63 4.05 10.80
C THR A 96 6.36 4.20 11.62
N ARG A 97 5.40 4.96 11.10
CA ARG A 97 4.06 5.01 11.68
C ARG A 97 3.05 4.86 10.55
N VAL A 98 2.05 4.02 10.78
CA VAL A 98 0.96 3.82 9.82
C VAL A 98 0.09 5.07 9.80
N LEU A 99 -0.34 5.45 8.60
CA LEU A 99 -1.33 6.49 8.36
C LEU A 99 -2.61 5.82 7.82
N PRO A 100 -3.62 5.61 8.68
CA PRO A 100 -4.91 5.12 8.24
C PRO A 100 -5.73 6.27 7.66
N ILE A 101 -6.25 6.10 6.45
CA ILE A 101 -7.11 7.07 5.77
C ILE A 101 -8.41 6.36 5.40
N VAL A 102 -9.54 6.93 5.79
CA VAL A 102 -10.88 6.46 5.43
C VAL A 102 -11.56 7.48 4.53
N ASP A 103 -12.09 7.02 3.39
CA ASP A 103 -12.81 7.85 2.43
C ASP A 103 -13.70 6.96 1.54
N HIS A 104 -14.27 7.49 0.46
CA HIS A 104 -15.15 6.75 -0.45
C HIS A 104 -14.59 6.65 -1.86
N VAL A 105 -14.86 5.51 -2.51
CA VAL A 105 -14.60 5.33 -3.94
C VAL A 105 -15.53 6.24 -4.74
N THR A 106 -14.97 7.13 -5.55
CA THR A 106 -15.75 8.12 -6.34
C THR A 106 -15.87 7.73 -7.81
N ASP A 107 -14.90 6.98 -8.34
CA ASP A 107 -14.90 6.52 -9.73
C ASP A 107 -14.29 5.12 -9.86
N VAL A 108 -14.81 4.33 -10.79
CA VAL A 108 -14.35 2.97 -11.07
C VAL A 108 -14.23 2.78 -12.57
N ALA A 109 -12.99 2.60 -13.03
CA ALA A 109 -12.68 2.22 -14.40
C ALA A 109 -12.11 0.80 -14.45
N ASP A 110 -11.87 0.29 -15.67
CA ASP A 110 -11.19 -0.99 -15.83
C ASP A 110 -9.78 -0.93 -15.25
N ARG A 111 -8.93 -0.02 -15.72
CA ARG A 111 -7.54 0.07 -15.24
C ARG A 111 -7.38 0.28 -13.74
N ARG A 112 -8.21 1.13 -13.14
CA ARG A 112 -8.05 1.61 -11.76
C ARG A 112 -9.37 2.14 -11.21
N PHE A 113 -9.43 2.35 -9.91
CA PHE A 113 -10.48 3.12 -9.26
C PHE A 113 -9.88 4.34 -8.55
N THR A 114 -10.73 5.32 -8.26
CA THR A 114 -10.36 6.60 -7.66
C THR A 114 -11.07 6.78 -6.33
N ILE A 115 -10.35 7.29 -5.34
CA ILE A 115 -10.88 7.75 -4.05
C ILE A 115 -10.58 9.25 -3.97
N ALA A 116 -11.61 10.08 -3.96
CA ALA A 116 -11.45 11.53 -3.94
C ALA A 116 -12.30 12.16 -2.84
N ASP A 117 -11.76 13.21 -2.21
CA ASP A 117 -12.40 13.90 -1.10
C ASP A 117 -13.47 14.90 -1.58
N GLU A 118 -14.49 14.43 -2.31
CA GLU A 118 -15.49 15.27 -2.98
C GLU A 118 -16.38 16.08 -2.02
N LYS A 119 -16.39 15.73 -0.73
CA LYS A 119 -17.25 16.35 0.29
C LYS A 119 -16.51 16.79 1.56
N ASN A 120 -15.17 16.85 1.54
CA ASN A 120 -14.35 17.02 2.75
C ASN A 120 -14.72 15.97 3.83
N GLY A 121 -15.03 14.76 3.38
CA GLY A 121 -15.48 13.63 4.20
C GLY A 121 -14.36 12.66 4.55
N ARG A 122 -13.14 12.90 4.06
CA ARG A 122 -11.98 12.07 4.36
C ARG A 122 -11.61 12.15 5.83
N GLU A 123 -11.54 10.98 6.46
CA GLU A 123 -11.07 10.84 7.84
C GLU A 123 -9.61 10.38 7.83
N ILE A 124 -8.79 11.09 8.58
CA ILE A 124 -7.37 10.75 8.77
C ILE A 124 -7.21 10.34 10.23
N LEU A 125 -7.03 9.04 10.45
CA LEU A 125 -7.06 8.44 11.78
C LEU A 125 -5.67 8.50 12.42
N ILE A 126 -5.19 9.70 12.73
CA ILE A 126 -3.96 9.92 13.50
C ILE A 126 -4.33 10.46 14.88
N ASN A 127 -3.62 10.05 15.92
CA ASN A 127 -3.67 10.77 17.20
C ASN A 127 -2.82 12.05 17.11
N PRO A 128 -3.44 13.25 17.01
CA PRO A 128 -2.72 14.50 16.76
C PRO A 128 -1.79 14.91 17.90
N HIS A 129 -1.96 14.35 19.10
CA HIS A 129 -1.12 14.68 20.25
C HIS A 129 0.32 14.19 20.11
N ASN A 130 0.61 13.28 19.16
CA ASN A 130 1.94 12.70 18.98
C ASN A 130 2.53 12.92 17.57
N LEU A 131 1.77 13.45 16.61
CA LEU A 131 2.18 13.51 15.20
C LEU A 131 1.58 14.69 14.44
N SER A 132 2.38 15.28 13.55
CA SER A 132 1.90 16.18 12.52
C SER A 132 1.18 15.41 11.41
N PHE A 133 0.08 15.99 10.93
CA PHE A 133 -0.51 15.59 9.66
C PHE A 133 0.52 15.82 8.56
N PRO A 134 0.77 14.83 7.68
CA PRO A 134 1.67 15.04 6.59
C PRO A 134 1.01 15.94 5.54
N ASP A 135 1.74 16.95 5.07
CA ASP A 135 1.24 17.81 3.99
C ASP A 135 1.02 17.01 2.70
N HIS A 136 1.77 15.91 2.51
CA HIS A 136 1.75 15.04 1.33
C HIS A 136 1.86 13.57 1.75
N VAL A 137 1.24 12.66 1.00
CA VAL A 137 1.27 11.22 1.28
C VAL A 137 2.36 10.44 0.53
N GLY A 138 3.44 11.12 0.16
CA GLY A 138 4.58 10.49 -0.52
C GLY A 138 5.10 9.27 0.24
N GLY A 139 5.37 8.17 -0.47
CA GLY A 139 5.84 6.92 0.11
C GLY A 139 4.76 5.92 0.52
N MET A 140 3.48 6.19 0.27
CA MET A 140 2.39 5.24 0.50
C MET A 140 2.09 4.29 -0.68
N SER A 141 2.72 4.45 -1.84
CA SER A 141 2.53 3.53 -2.98
C SER A 141 2.79 2.07 -2.56
N GLY A 142 1.92 1.16 -2.99
CA GLY A 142 1.88 -0.23 -2.54
C GLY A 142 1.02 -0.47 -1.30
N ALA A 143 0.45 0.57 -0.67
CA ALA A 143 -0.42 0.40 0.49
C ALA A 143 -1.70 -0.40 0.11
N PRO A 144 -2.13 -1.36 0.95
CA PRO A 144 -3.39 -2.05 0.73
C PRO A 144 -4.57 -1.11 0.95
N VAL A 145 -5.61 -1.31 0.14
CA VAL A 145 -6.89 -0.61 0.20
C VAL A 145 -7.99 -1.62 0.46
N PHE A 146 -8.65 -1.46 1.60
CA PHE A 146 -9.72 -2.35 2.04
C PHE A 146 -11.07 -1.66 1.91
N ARG A 147 -12.07 -2.37 1.40
CA ARG A 147 -13.46 -2.01 1.63
C ARG A 147 -13.80 -2.35 3.08
N ILE A 148 -14.35 -1.38 3.80
CA ILE A 148 -14.81 -1.53 5.17
C ILE A 148 -16.32 -1.30 5.25
N SER A 149 -16.95 -1.93 6.24
CA SER A 149 -18.39 -1.87 6.48
C SER A 149 -18.66 -2.26 7.93
N GLU A 150 -19.75 -1.76 8.50
CA GLU A 150 -20.19 -2.16 9.85
C GLU A 150 -20.65 -3.63 9.91
N THR A 151 -21.07 -4.22 8.79
CA THR A 151 -21.75 -5.52 8.75
C THR A 151 -20.94 -6.64 8.13
N SER A 152 -19.77 -6.34 7.57
CA SER A 152 -18.92 -7.33 6.90
C SER A 152 -17.44 -7.13 7.23
N SER A 153 -16.69 -8.22 7.17
CA SER A 153 -15.24 -8.18 7.33
C SER A 153 -14.61 -7.31 6.24
N ALA A 154 -13.52 -6.62 6.60
CA ALA A 154 -12.75 -5.83 5.64
C ALA A 154 -12.26 -6.73 4.49
N ALA A 155 -12.42 -6.25 3.26
CA ALA A 155 -12.05 -7.00 2.06
C ALA A 155 -11.06 -6.19 1.23
N LEU A 156 -9.96 -6.80 0.77
CA LEU A 156 -9.01 -6.11 -0.08
C LEU A 156 -9.66 -5.82 -1.44
N ILE A 157 -9.75 -4.54 -1.80
CA ILE A 157 -10.30 -4.08 -3.08
C ILE A 157 -9.22 -3.52 -4.02
N GLY A 158 -8.07 -3.12 -3.48
CA GLY A 158 -6.99 -2.63 -4.31
C GLY A 158 -5.70 -2.32 -3.59
N ILE A 159 -4.77 -1.79 -4.37
CA ILE A 159 -3.45 -1.34 -3.94
C ILE A 159 -3.27 0.11 -4.38
N LEU A 160 -2.84 0.97 -3.48
CA LEU A 160 -2.57 2.38 -3.77
C LEU A 160 -1.39 2.50 -4.74
N SER A 161 -1.62 3.10 -5.90
CA SER A 161 -0.60 3.28 -6.94
C SER A 161 -0.08 4.72 -6.93
N GLU A 162 -1.00 5.68 -7.08
CA GLU A 162 -0.69 7.10 -7.20
C GLU A 162 -1.54 7.92 -6.21
N ALA A 163 -1.02 9.08 -5.82
CA ALA A 163 -1.75 10.09 -5.08
C ALA A 163 -1.57 11.45 -5.77
N GLY A 164 -2.66 12.23 -5.84
CA GLY A 164 -2.64 13.62 -6.22
C GLY A 164 -1.97 14.49 -5.14
N ASP A 165 -1.96 15.79 -5.39
CA ASP A 165 -1.27 16.73 -4.49
C ASP A 165 -1.96 16.82 -3.12
N GLY A 166 -1.16 16.55 -2.09
CA GLY A 166 -1.51 16.72 -0.70
C GLY A 166 -2.37 15.61 -0.09
N LEU A 167 -2.65 15.74 1.21
CA LEU A 167 -3.40 14.75 2.01
C LEU A 167 -4.89 14.61 1.60
N HIS A 168 -5.45 15.65 0.97
CA HIS A 168 -6.83 15.68 0.47
C HIS A 168 -6.90 15.48 -1.06
N GLY A 169 -5.77 15.16 -1.70
CA GLY A 169 -5.73 14.85 -3.13
C GLY A 169 -6.47 13.55 -3.48
N ALA A 170 -6.77 13.35 -4.76
CA ALA A 170 -7.33 12.09 -5.24
C ALA A 170 -6.30 10.95 -5.08
N TYR A 171 -6.76 9.76 -4.71
CA TYR A 171 -5.96 8.54 -4.69
C TYR A 171 -6.38 7.63 -5.82
N PHE A 172 -5.40 7.06 -6.53
CA PHE A 172 -5.63 6.14 -7.62
C PHE A 172 -5.13 4.76 -7.22
N CYS A 173 -5.99 3.76 -7.40
CA CYS A 173 -5.76 2.42 -6.88
C CYS A 173 -5.99 1.36 -7.95
N SER A 174 -5.10 0.38 -7.98
CA SER A 174 -5.19 -0.77 -8.87
C SER A 174 -6.09 -1.82 -8.24
N HIS A 175 -6.94 -2.48 -9.03
CA HIS A 175 -7.88 -3.48 -8.53
C HIS A 175 -7.15 -4.72 -7.98
N ALA A 176 -7.55 -5.17 -6.79
CA ALA A 176 -7.00 -6.38 -6.18
C ALA A 176 -7.43 -7.64 -6.94
N THR A 177 -8.52 -7.57 -7.70
CA THR A 177 -9.04 -8.67 -8.54
C THR A 177 -8.08 -9.09 -9.66
N TYR A 178 -7.01 -8.33 -9.90
CA TYR A 178 -5.94 -8.72 -10.83
C TYR A 178 -4.96 -9.73 -10.22
N LEU A 179 -4.99 -9.93 -8.90
CA LEU A 179 -4.11 -10.84 -8.19
C LEU A 179 -4.74 -12.23 -8.07
N LEU A 180 -3.98 -13.25 -8.44
CA LEU A 180 -4.33 -14.64 -8.18
C LEU A 180 -3.73 -15.13 -6.85
N PRO A 181 -4.28 -16.18 -6.22
CA PRO A 181 -3.78 -16.70 -4.94
C PRO A 181 -2.33 -17.17 -4.94
N ASP A 182 -1.79 -17.54 -6.11
CA ASP A 182 -0.39 -17.93 -6.29
C ASP A 182 0.57 -16.73 -6.47
N GLY A 183 0.04 -15.51 -6.36
CA GLY A 183 0.77 -14.26 -6.54
C GLY A 183 0.97 -13.86 -8.00
N THR A 184 0.46 -14.62 -8.97
CA THR A 184 0.49 -14.22 -10.38
C THR A 184 -0.61 -13.19 -10.68
N LEU A 185 -0.56 -12.59 -11.88
CA LEU A 185 -1.61 -11.68 -12.35
C LEU A 185 -2.59 -12.44 -13.26
N ASP A 186 -3.89 -12.23 -13.07
CA ASP A 186 -4.92 -12.77 -13.97
C ASP A 186 -4.92 -12.01 -15.30
N VAL A 187 -4.23 -12.58 -16.28
CA VAL A 187 -4.07 -12.00 -17.62
C VAL A 187 -5.39 -11.79 -18.37
N ASN A 188 -6.44 -12.54 -18.03
CA ASN A 188 -7.75 -12.41 -18.69
C ASN A 188 -8.57 -11.27 -18.10
N SER A 189 -8.34 -10.94 -16.82
CA SER A 189 -8.99 -9.83 -16.14
C SER A 189 -8.31 -8.49 -16.41
N LEU A 190 -7.04 -8.51 -16.86
CA LEU A 190 -6.32 -7.27 -17.18
C LEU A 190 -6.96 -6.50 -18.34
N PRO A 191 -7.06 -5.16 -18.22
CA PRO A 191 -7.60 -4.33 -19.28
C PRO A 191 -6.69 -4.33 -20.52
N PRO A 192 -7.27 -4.18 -21.73
CA PRO A 192 -6.48 -4.06 -22.95
C PRO A 192 -5.58 -2.81 -22.88
N ARG A 193 -4.35 -2.96 -23.38
CA ARG A 193 -3.46 -1.82 -23.63
C ARG A 193 -3.92 -1.14 -24.91
N LEU A 194 -4.47 0.07 -24.78
CA LEU A 194 -4.82 0.94 -25.91
C LEU A 194 -3.58 1.66 -26.43
#